data_AF-A0A7J4NZG3-F1
#
_entry.id   AF-A0A7J4NZG3-F1
#
_cell.length_a   1.000
_cell.length_b   1.000
_cell.length_c   1.000
_cell.angle_alpha   90.00
_cell.angle_beta   90.00
_cell.angle_gamma   90.00
#
_symmetry.space_group_name_H-M   'P 1'
#
loop_
_entity.id
_entity.type
_entity.pdbx_description
1 polymer ?
#
loop_
_entity_poly.entity_id
_entity_poly.type
_entity_poly.pdbx_seq_one_letter_code
_entity_poly.pdbx_strand_id
1 'polypeptide(L)'
;MLEELKAIRELLTPKPTPAPAAPAKKTFMQEFMDFFNKYGVIGLAIAVIIGGAAGKLVTALVNDLLMPIVAVVIPGGDWRTIVTYVGPIKFLFGDFIGALVDFILIALIVFLMMKRLSKSGLK
;
A
#
# COMPACT_ATOMS: atom_id res chain seq x y z
N MET A 1 -10.06 -59.86 -42.40
CA MET A 1 -10.49 -59.72 -40.99
C MET A 1 -9.33 -59.75 -40.01
N LEU A 2 -8.47 -60.78 -39.97
CA LEU A 2 -7.37 -60.83 -38.99
C LEU A 2 -6.29 -59.75 -39.18
N GLU A 3 -6.01 -59.36 -40.42
CA GLU A 3 -5.05 -58.28 -40.73
C GLU A 3 -5.61 -56.89 -40.39
N GLU A 4 -6.92 -56.66 -40.58
CA GLU A 4 -7.57 -55.42 -40.13
C GLU A 4 -7.62 -55.33 -38.60
N LEU A 5 -7.83 -56.46 -37.91
CA LEU A 5 -7.78 -56.51 -36.45
C LEU A 5 -6.38 -56.24 -35.90
N LYS A 6 -5.31 -56.69 -36.59
CA LYS A 6 -3.93 -56.34 -36.22
C LYS A 6 -3.65 -54.86 -36.47
N ALA A 7 -4.04 -54.32 -37.63
CA ALA A 7 -3.86 -52.91 -37.96
C ALA A 7 -4.61 -51.99 -36.98
N ILE A 8 -5.82 -52.38 -36.57
CA ILE A 8 -6.57 -51.66 -35.53
C ILE A 8 -5.90 -51.81 -34.16
N ARG A 9 -5.40 -52.99 -33.79
CA ARG A 9 -4.66 -53.20 -32.52
C ARG A 9 -3.39 -52.35 -32.45
N GLU A 10 -2.71 -52.17 -33.57
CA GLU A 10 -1.50 -51.34 -33.67
C GLU A 10 -1.83 -49.83 -33.65
N LEU A 11 -2.96 -49.41 -34.23
CA LEU A 11 -3.50 -48.05 -34.09
C LEU A 11 -4.07 -47.77 -32.69
N LEU A 12 -4.49 -48.80 -31.96
CA LEU A 12 -4.99 -48.73 -30.59
C LEU A 12 -3.89 -48.93 -29.54
N THR A 13 -2.70 -49.38 -29.92
CA THR A 13 -1.52 -49.14 -29.09
C THR A 13 -1.12 -47.69 -29.31
N PRO A 14 -1.40 -46.77 -28.37
CA PRO A 14 -0.93 -45.41 -28.53
C PRO A 14 0.58 -45.47 -28.71
N LYS A 15 1.09 -44.93 -29.84
CA LYS A 15 2.51 -44.60 -30.00
C LYS A 15 2.98 -44.06 -28.65
N PRO A 16 4.12 -44.51 -28.08
CA PRO A 16 4.61 -43.97 -26.83
C PRO A 16 4.68 -42.46 -26.99
N THR A 17 3.66 -41.76 -26.49
CA THR A 17 3.70 -40.31 -26.37
C THR A 17 4.95 -40.11 -25.54
N PRO A 18 5.93 -39.31 -25.98
CA PRO A 18 7.04 -38.95 -25.13
C PRO A 18 6.42 -38.59 -23.79
N ALA A 19 6.75 -39.34 -22.72
CA ALA A 19 6.16 -39.10 -21.42
C ALA A 19 6.23 -37.59 -21.19
N PRO A 20 5.14 -36.92 -20.75
CA PRO A 20 5.15 -35.47 -20.55
C PRO A 20 6.46 -35.14 -19.87
N ALA A 21 7.34 -34.39 -20.54
CA ALA A 21 8.69 -34.15 -20.04
C ALA A 21 8.55 -33.76 -18.57
N ALA A 22 9.10 -34.58 -17.67
CA ALA A 22 8.84 -34.49 -16.24
C ALA A 22 8.89 -33.00 -15.85
N PRO A 23 7.87 -32.47 -15.14
CA PRO A 23 7.76 -31.04 -14.91
C PRO A 23 9.10 -30.55 -14.37
N ALA A 24 9.77 -29.69 -15.14
CA ALA A 24 11.09 -29.20 -14.78
C ALA A 24 10.98 -28.66 -13.35
N LYS A 25 11.75 -29.24 -12.42
CA LYS A 25 11.71 -28.89 -11.00
C LYS A 25 11.91 -27.38 -10.91
N LYS A 26 10.83 -26.64 -10.64
CA LYS A 26 10.91 -25.20 -10.53
C LYS A 26 11.89 -24.90 -9.41
N THR A 27 12.81 -23.98 -9.69
CA THR A 27 13.75 -23.54 -8.66
C THR A 27 12.97 -22.74 -7.61
N PHE A 28 13.41 -22.76 -6.36
CA PHE A 28 12.77 -21.98 -5.29
C PHE A 28 12.57 -20.51 -5.67
N MET A 29 13.50 -19.92 -6.44
CA MET A 29 13.38 -18.57 -6.99
C MET A 29 12.20 -18.40 -7.96
N GLN A 30 11.91 -19.40 -8.79
CA GLN A 30 10.76 -19.37 -9.70
C GLN A 30 9.45 -19.50 -8.93
N GLU A 31 9.39 -20.38 -7.92
CA GLU A 31 8.22 -20.52 -7.05
C GLU A 31 7.97 -19.25 -6.23
N PHE A 32 9.04 -18.60 -5.78
CA PHE A 32 8.99 -17.34 -5.07
C PHE A 32 8.49 -16.20 -5.98
N MET A 33 8.98 -16.09 -7.21
CA MET A 33 8.50 -15.07 -8.15
C MET A 33 7.05 -15.34 -8.60
N ASP A 34 6.69 -16.61 -8.81
CA ASP A 34 5.32 -17.03 -9.07
C ASP A 34 4.38 -16.66 -7.90
N PHE A 35 4.85 -16.74 -6.66
CA PHE A 35 4.11 -16.29 -5.48
C PHE A 35 3.82 -14.78 -5.53
N PHE A 36 4.84 -13.95 -5.75
CA PHE A 36 4.66 -12.49 -5.84
C PHE A 36 3.69 -12.09 -6.94
N ASN A 37 3.77 -12.75 -8.10
CA ASN A 37 2.88 -12.53 -9.23
C ASN A 37 1.45 -13.01 -8.94
N LYS A 38 1.29 -14.19 -8.34
CA LYS A 38 -0.02 -14.79 -8.02
C LYS A 38 -0.81 -13.97 -6.99
N TYR A 39 -0.13 -13.40 -6.01
CA TYR A 39 -0.76 -12.61 -4.94
C TYR A 39 -0.71 -11.10 -5.18
N GLY A 40 -0.18 -10.62 -6.31
CA GLY A 40 -0.15 -9.19 -6.64
C GLY A 40 0.66 -8.33 -5.65
N VAL A 41 1.60 -8.92 -4.91
CA VAL A 41 2.34 -8.27 -3.82
C VAL A 41 3.15 -7.07 -4.30
N ILE A 42 3.60 -7.11 -5.56
CA ILE A 42 4.36 -6.02 -6.20
C ILE A 42 3.52 -4.73 -6.24
N GLY A 43 2.23 -4.83 -6.59
CA GLY A 43 1.33 -3.68 -6.62
C GLY A 43 1.09 -3.09 -5.23
N LEU A 44 0.92 -3.95 -4.23
CA LEU A 44 0.78 -3.53 -2.83
C LEU A 44 2.03 -2.82 -2.33
N ALA A 45 3.22 -3.36 -2.62
CA ALA A 45 4.49 -2.74 -2.22
C ALA A 45 4.65 -1.34 -2.80
N ILE A 46 4.34 -1.16 -4.09
CA ILE A 46 4.37 0.15 -4.75
C ILE A 46 3.38 1.12 -4.10
N ALA A 47 2.14 0.67 -3.86
CA ALA A 47 1.10 1.49 -3.23
C ALA A 47 1.51 1.97 -1.83
N VAL A 48 2.13 1.11 -1.01
CA VAL A 48 2.60 1.46 0.33
C VAL A 48 3.75 2.47 0.27
N ILE A 49 4.72 2.30 -0.65
CA ILE A 49 5.86 3.21 -0.80
C ILE A 49 5.37 4.60 -1.24
N ILE A 50 4.52 4.65 -2.28
CA ILE A 50 3.97 5.91 -2.78
C ILE A 50 3.05 6.55 -1.74
N GLY A 51 2.19 5.76 -1.08
CA GLY A 51 1.32 6.24 -0.01
C GLY A 51 2.09 6.85 1.16
N GLY A 52 3.18 6.19 1.58
CA GLY A 52 4.07 6.73 2.61
C GLY A 52 4.77 8.02 2.20
N ALA A 53 5.23 8.12 0.95
CA ALA A 53 5.86 9.33 0.43
C ALA A 53 4.85 10.49 0.29
N ALA A 54 3.65 10.22 -0.22
CA ALA A 54 2.57 11.20 -0.33
C ALA A 54 2.11 11.69 1.07
N GLY A 55 2.03 10.78 2.05
CA GLY A 55 1.75 11.14 3.44
C GLY A 55 2.77 12.14 3.99
N LYS A 56 4.06 11.90 3.79
CA LYS A 56 5.13 12.83 4.20
C LYS A 56 5.01 14.20 3.54
N LEU A 57 4.67 14.25 2.24
CA LEU A 57 4.47 15.50 1.53
C LEU A 57 3.30 16.31 2.13
N VAL A 58 2.18 15.64 2.42
CA VAL A 58 1.02 16.29 3.05
C VAL A 58 1.36 16.77 4.47
N THR A 59 2.07 15.96 5.25
CA THR A 59 2.53 16.36 6.59
C THR A 59 3.43 17.59 6.54
N ALA A 60 4.39 17.66 5.60
CA ALA A 60 5.25 18.84 5.41
C ALA A 60 4.42 20.08 5.01
N LEU A 61 3.46 19.93 4.10
CA LEU A 61 2.55 21.03 3.73
C LEU A 61 1.78 21.58 4.95
N VAL A 62 1.31 20.71 5.84
CA VAL A 62 0.61 21.15 7.06
C VAL A 62 1.58 21.83 8.02
N ASN A 63 2.67 21.15 8.37
CA ASN A 63 3.58 21.58 9.42
C ASN A 63 4.44 22.79 9.03
N ASP A 64 4.82 22.90 7.76
CA ASP A 64 5.77 23.90 7.32
C ASP A 64 5.09 25.13 6.70
N LEU A 65 3.88 24.97 6.13
CA LEU A 65 3.17 26.06 5.45
C LEU A 65 1.90 26.51 6.20
N LEU A 66 1.03 25.59 6.61
CA LEU A 66 -0.21 25.98 7.29
C LEU A 66 0.02 26.36 8.75
N MET A 67 0.86 25.60 9.45
CA MET A 67 1.09 25.80 10.87
C MET A 67 1.66 27.18 11.23
N PRO A 68 2.64 27.73 10.49
CA PRO A 68 3.07 29.11 10.69
C PRO A 68 1.94 30.13 10.52
N ILE A 69 1.04 29.92 9.54
CA ILE A 69 -0.10 30.80 9.30
C ILE A 69 -1.08 30.74 10.47
N VAL A 70 -1.38 29.54 10.98
CA VAL A 70 -2.24 29.35 12.16
C VAL A 70 -1.61 29.97 13.41
N ALA A 71 -0.29 29.83 13.58
CA ALA A 71 0.45 30.39 14.71
C ALA A 71 0.46 31.94 14.72
N VAL A 72 0.40 32.58 13.55
CA VAL A 72 0.27 34.04 13.45
C VAL A 72 -1.12 34.52 13.89
N VAL A 73 -2.18 33.74 13.62
CA VAL A 73 -3.56 34.09 13.97
C VAL A 73 -3.87 33.83 15.45
N ILE A 74 -3.22 32.84 16.06
CA ILE A 74 -3.32 32.52 17.49
C ILE A 74 -2.01 32.94 18.17
N PRO A 75 -1.85 34.24 18.53
CA PRO A 75 -0.64 34.71 19.19
C PRO A 75 -0.48 33.96 20.51
N GLY A 76 0.59 33.18 20.59
CA GLY A 76 0.85 32.32 21.75
C GLY A 76 1.68 31.12 21.37
N GLY A 77 1.22 30.24 20.46
CA GLY A 77 1.92 28.99 20.07
C GLY A 77 2.18 27.97 21.21
N ASP A 78 2.23 28.45 22.45
CA ASP A 78 2.56 27.76 23.69
C ASP A 78 1.47 26.77 24.12
N TRP A 79 0.31 26.78 23.48
CA TRP A 79 -0.73 25.80 23.78
C TRP A 79 -0.27 24.36 23.50
N ARG A 80 0.69 24.16 22.57
CA ARG A 80 1.34 22.86 22.35
C ARG A 80 2.37 22.50 23.40
N THR A 81 2.92 23.47 24.11
CA THR A 81 3.93 23.26 25.16
C THR A 81 3.31 23.17 26.55
N ILE A 82 1.97 23.24 26.66
CA ILE A 82 1.26 23.06 27.93
C ILE A 82 1.59 21.69 28.52
N VAL A 83 2.24 21.74 29.68
CA VAL A 83 2.53 20.57 30.50
C VAL A 83 1.80 20.73 31.83
N THR A 84 1.09 19.69 32.22
CA THR A 84 0.44 19.60 33.53
C THR A 84 1.15 18.55 34.37
N TYR A 85 1.40 18.86 35.64
CA TYR A 85 1.98 17.93 36.59
C TYR A 85 0.90 17.38 37.51
N VAL A 86 0.86 16.06 37.68
CA VAL A 86 0.05 15.40 38.71
C VAL A 86 1.01 14.62 39.59
N GLY A 87 1.39 15.23 40.72
CA GLY A 87 2.50 14.72 41.55
C GLY A 87 3.81 14.69 40.75
N PRO A 88 4.56 13.57 40.74
CA PRO A 88 5.81 13.45 39.98
C PRO A 88 5.61 13.16 38.48
N ILE A 89 4.36 13.00 38.01
CA ILE A 89 4.06 12.58 36.64
C ILE A 89 3.84 13.81 35.74
N LYS A 90 4.56 13.84 34.62
CA LYS A 90 4.49 14.89 33.59
C LYS A 90 3.47 14.51 32.50
N PHE A 91 2.38 15.26 32.39
CA PHE A 91 1.38 15.10 31.32
C PHE A 91 1.59 16.17 30.23
N LEU A 92 1.87 15.75 29.00
CA LEU A 92 2.09 16.62 27.84
C LEU A 92 0.77 16.90 27.12
N PHE A 93 -0.17 17.56 27.80
CA PHE A 93 -1.51 17.81 27.27
C PHE A 93 -1.47 18.65 25.99
N GLY A 94 -0.58 19.65 25.94
CA GLY A 94 -0.40 20.48 24.75
C GLY A 94 0.06 19.70 23.52
N ASP A 95 0.98 18.75 23.69
CA ASP A 95 1.51 17.93 22.59
C ASP A 95 0.40 17.07 21.97
N PHE A 96 -0.42 16.45 22.83
CA PHE A 96 -1.56 15.64 22.37
C PHE A 96 -2.60 16.47 21.61
N ILE A 97 -2.99 17.64 22.13
CA ILE A 97 -3.93 18.53 21.43
C ILE A 97 -3.31 19.04 20.13
N GLY A 98 -1.99 19.27 20.11
CA GLY A 98 -1.23 19.62 18.91
C GLY A 98 -1.38 18.56 17.83
N ALA A 99 -1.09 17.30 18.17
CA ALA A 99 -1.22 16.17 17.27
C ALA A 99 -2.67 15.97 16.78
N LEU A 100 -3.67 16.22 17.63
CA LEU A 100 -5.07 16.13 17.25
C LEU A 100 -5.44 17.19 16.20
N VAL A 101 -4.97 18.43 16.39
CA VAL A 101 -5.18 19.52 15.43
C VAL A 101 -4.48 19.21 14.11
N ASP A 102 -3.23 18.72 14.15
CA ASP A 102 -2.47 18.37 12.95
C ASP A 102 -3.18 17.25 12.16
N PHE A 103 -3.71 16.23 12.85
CA PHE A 103 -4.51 15.17 12.23
C PHE A 103 -5.77 15.70 11.53
N ILE A 104 -6.51 16.61 12.19
CA ILE A 104 -7.71 17.22 11.61
C ILE A 104 -7.35 18.06 10.37
N LEU A 105 -6.24 18.81 10.41
CA LEU A 105 -5.76 19.60 9.28
C LEU A 105 -5.32 18.72 8.10
N ILE A 106 -4.56 17.65 8.36
CA ILE A 106 -4.18 16.67 7.33
C ILE A 106 -5.42 16.05 6.70
N ALA A 107 -6.39 15.61 7.50
CA ALA A 107 -7.65 15.03 7.02
C ALA A 107 -8.43 16.04 6.15
N LEU A 108 -8.50 17.31 6.57
CA LEU A 108 -9.14 18.37 5.81
C LEU A 108 -8.45 18.63 4.47
N ILE A 109 -7.12 18.69 4.44
CA ILE A 109 -6.36 18.87 3.18
C ILE A 109 -6.59 17.70 2.25
N VAL A 110 -6.46 16.45 2.73
CA VAL A 110 -6.65 15.25 1.90
C VAL A 110 -8.07 15.23 1.33
N PHE A 111 -9.07 15.59 2.14
CA PHE A 111 -10.45 15.74 1.69
C PHE A 111 -10.60 16.82 0.61
N LEU A 112 -9.99 18.01 0.81
CA LEU A 112 -10.03 19.09 -0.18
C LEU A 112 -9.35 18.69 -1.49
N MET A 113 -8.21 17.99 -1.43
CA MET A 113 -7.53 17.46 -2.61
C MET A 113 -8.42 16.46 -3.35
N MET A 114 -9.02 15.51 -2.66
CA MET A 114 -9.94 14.55 -3.27
C MET A 114 -11.15 15.23 -3.90
N LYS A 115 -11.73 16.23 -3.21
CA LYS A 115 -12.86 17.02 -3.71
C LYS A 115 -12.48 17.83 -4.95
N ARG A 116 -11.26 18.40 -5.00
CA ARG A 116 -10.75 19.11 -6.18
C ARG A 116 -10.58 18.16 -7.37
N LEU A 117 -10.05 16.95 -7.15
CA LEU A 117 -9.91 15.94 -8.19
C LEU A 117 -11.27 15.50 -8.74
N SER A 118 -12.24 15.24 -7.86
CA SER A 118 -13.63 14.90 -8.27
C SER A 118 -14.29 16.04 -9.05
N LYS A 119 -14.00 17.31 -8.71
CA LYS A 119 -14.53 18.48 -9.42
C LYS A 119 -13.86 18.72 -10.78
N SER A 120 -12.61 18.31 -10.97
CA SER A 120 -11.86 18.51 -12.22
C SER A 120 -12.24 17.52 -13.33
N GLY A 121 -13.24 16.66 -13.14
CA GLY A 121 -13.84 15.89 -14.23
C GLY A 121 -12.93 14.85 -14.88
N LEU A 122 -11.90 14.37 -14.18
CA LEU A 122 -11.22 13.15 -14.59
C LEU A 122 -12.09 11.96 -14.13
N LYS A 123 -12.94 11.50 -15.06
CA LYS A 123 -13.37 10.10 -15.06
C LYS A 123 -12.16 9.21 -15.29
#